data_AF-A0AAV7LGN0-F1
#
_entry.id   AF-A0AAV7LGN0-F1
#
_cell.length_a   1.000
_cell.length_b   1.000
_cell.length_c   1.000
_cell.angle_alpha   90.00
_cell.angle_beta   90.00
_cell.angle_gamma   90.00
#
_symmetry.space_group_name_H-M   'P 1'
#
loop_
_entity.id
_entity.type
_entity.pdbx_description
1 polymer ?
#
loop_
_entity_poly.entity_id
_entity_poly.type
_entity_poly.pdbx_seq_one_letter_code
_entity_poly.pdbx_strand_id
1 'polypeptide(L)'
;MLRLPSILCHMRPIFRALVPHLTRSHAKDVKFGDEARALMFQGVDLLADAVAVTMGPKGRTVIIEQSWGSPKMTKDDVTVAKAINLKDKYKNIGTKLVQDFASNTNEEAGDGTTTATQLT
;
A
#
# COMPACT_ATOMS: atom_id res chain seq x y z
N MET A 1 60.08 -9.81 39.30
CA MET A 1 58.92 -9.86 40.23
C MET A 1 58.02 -8.69 39.85
N LEU A 2 56.75 -8.76 39.44
CA LEU A 2 55.69 -9.77 39.50
C LEU A 2 54.63 -9.46 38.40
N ARG A 3 54.23 -10.52 37.68
CA ARG A 3 52.88 -10.90 37.14
C ARG A 3 51.90 -9.87 36.56
N LEU A 4 51.52 -10.09 35.30
CA LEU A 4 50.19 -9.76 34.73
C LEU A 4 49.05 -10.47 35.49
N PRO A 5 47.86 -9.85 35.55
CA PRO A 5 46.70 -10.35 34.79
C PRO A 5 45.93 -9.17 34.12
N SER A 6 45.50 -9.20 32.86
CA SER A 6 44.64 -10.17 32.16
C SER A 6 43.31 -10.42 32.86
N ILE A 7 42.28 -9.74 32.36
CA ILE A 7 40.89 -10.21 32.30
C ILE A 7 40.02 -9.88 33.53
N LEU A 8 38.84 -9.33 33.25
CA LEU A 8 37.66 -9.26 34.13
C LEU A 8 37.67 -8.21 35.27
N CYS A 9 37.38 -6.95 34.92
CA CYS A 9 36.37 -6.18 35.67
C CYS A 9 35.83 -5.05 34.79
N HIS A 10 34.98 -5.40 33.82
CA HIS A 10 33.52 -5.25 33.94
C HIS A 10 33.05 -3.79 33.79
N MET A 11 32.99 -3.31 32.55
CA MET A 11 31.78 -3.33 31.70
C MET A 11 30.78 -2.19 31.99
N ARG A 12 31.20 -0.92 31.92
CA ARG A 12 30.28 0.24 31.74
C ARG A 12 31.00 1.36 30.99
N PRO A 13 31.17 1.27 29.64
CA PRO A 13 30.53 2.31 28.84
C PRO A 13 30.19 1.91 27.38
N ILE A 14 29.99 0.63 27.05
CA ILE A 14 29.68 0.26 25.65
C ILE A 14 28.17 0.36 25.34
N PHE A 15 27.30 0.28 26.35
CA PHE A 15 25.85 0.29 26.13
C PHE A 15 25.24 1.62 25.65
N ARG A 16 25.98 2.74 25.69
CA ARG A 16 25.42 4.05 25.29
C ARG A 16 25.64 4.39 23.80
N ALA A 17 26.53 3.68 23.10
CA ALA A 17 26.82 3.97 21.70
C ALA A 17 25.86 3.29 20.71
N LEU A 18 25.09 2.28 21.15
CA LEU A 18 24.20 1.50 20.27
C LEU A 18 22.74 1.94 20.29
N VAL A 19 22.39 2.94 21.12
CA VAL A 19 20.99 3.39 21.32
C VAL A 19 20.40 4.21 20.17
N PRO A 20 21.14 5.01 19.35
CA PRO A 20 20.49 5.83 18.33
C PRO A 20 19.96 5.01 17.14
N HIS A 21 20.33 3.72 17.03
CA HIS A 21 19.84 2.85 15.97
C HIS A 21 18.58 2.04 16.34
N LEU A 22 18.21 1.97 17.62
CA LEU A 22 17.04 1.20 18.09
C LEU A 22 15.79 2.06 18.33
N THR A 23 15.86 3.38 18.17
CA THR A 23 14.71 4.29 18.19
C THR A 23 14.41 4.81 16.79
N ARG A 24 14.18 3.91 15.83
CA ARG A 24 13.49 4.29 14.59
C ARG A 24 12.01 4.43 14.90
N SER A 25 11.63 5.43 15.70
CA SER A 25 10.27 5.93 15.68
C SER A 25 10.06 6.51 14.28
N HIS A 26 9.30 5.80 13.45
CA HIS A 26 8.84 6.37 12.19
C HIS A 26 7.96 7.57 12.54
N ALA A 27 8.50 8.78 12.44
CA ALA A 27 7.71 10.00 12.54
C ALA A 27 6.51 9.86 11.58
N LYS A 28 5.30 9.99 12.13
CA LYS A 28 4.05 9.88 11.39
C LYS A 28 3.59 11.29 11.05
N ASP A 29 3.31 11.50 9.78
CA ASP A 29 2.64 12.72 9.31
C ASP A 29 1.12 12.51 9.43
N VAL A 30 0.44 13.45 10.06
CA VAL A 30 -1.00 13.35 10.38
C VAL A 30 -1.72 14.55 9.80
N LYS A 31 -2.71 14.28 8.94
CA LYS A 31 -3.59 15.28 8.33
C LYS A 31 -5.00 15.08 8.84
N PHE A 32 -5.72 16.18 9.03
CA PHE A 32 -7.08 16.19 9.58
C PHE A 32 -8.04 16.97 8.69
N GLY A 33 -9.34 16.78 8.91
CA GLY A 33 -10.38 17.55 8.25
C GLY A 33 -10.57 17.21 6.78
N ASP A 34 -11.05 18.20 6.03
CA ASP A 34 -11.48 18.02 4.64
C ASP A 34 -10.31 17.81 3.67
N GLU A 35 -9.15 18.38 3.97
CA GLU A 35 -7.95 18.21 3.13
C GLU A 35 -7.52 16.74 3.06
N ALA A 36 -7.57 16.01 4.17
CA ALA A 36 -7.25 14.58 4.21
C ALA A 36 -8.26 13.76 3.40
N ARG A 37 -9.55 14.09 3.52
CA ARG A 37 -10.62 13.42 2.77
C ARG A 37 -10.51 13.69 1.28
N ALA A 38 -10.23 14.93 0.88
CA ALA A 38 -10.05 15.29 -0.52
C ALA A 38 -8.88 14.53 -1.17
N LEU A 39 -7.76 14.37 -0.44
CA LEU A 39 -6.63 13.56 -0.92
C LEU A 39 -7.03 12.08 -1.06
N MET A 40 -7.70 11.50 -0.08
CA MET A 40 -8.17 10.10 -0.18
C MET A 40 -9.15 9.92 -1.34
N PHE A 41 -10.10 10.85 -1.50
CA PHE A 41 -11.10 10.83 -2.57
C PHE A 41 -10.44 10.85 -3.96
N GLN A 42 -9.42 11.69 -4.17
CA GLN A 42 -8.65 11.66 -5.42
C GLN A 42 -8.01 10.31 -5.71
N GLY A 43 -7.62 9.56 -4.68
CA GLY A 43 -7.07 8.21 -4.86
C GLY A 43 -8.13 7.16 -5.21
N VAL A 44 -9.35 7.33 -4.71
CA VAL A 44 -10.51 6.48 -5.03
C VAL A 44 -10.96 6.73 -6.46
N ASP A 45 -11.12 8.00 -6.84
CA ASP A 45 -11.58 8.44 -8.17
C ASP A 45 -10.68 7.88 -9.29
N LEU A 46 -9.36 7.97 -9.11
CA LEU A 46 -8.38 7.40 -10.05
C LEU A 46 -8.51 5.89 -10.22
N LEU A 47 -8.87 5.15 -9.16
CA LEU A 47 -9.07 3.71 -9.25
C LEU A 47 -10.41 3.38 -9.90
N ALA A 48 -11.46 4.13 -9.56
CA ALA A 48 -12.79 3.97 -10.13
C ALA A 48 -12.76 4.19 -11.65
N ASP A 49 -12.10 5.24 -12.13
CA ASP A 49 -11.93 5.52 -13.56
C ASP A 49 -11.23 4.38 -14.30
N ALA A 50 -10.18 3.81 -13.70
CA ALA A 50 -9.42 2.71 -14.30
C ALA A 50 -10.22 1.40 -14.36
N VAL A 51 -11.11 1.17 -13.41
CA VAL A 51 -11.96 -0.03 -13.34
C VAL A 51 -13.23 0.13 -14.19
N ALA A 52 -13.77 1.34 -14.29
CA ALA A 52 -14.99 1.62 -15.05
C ALA A 52 -14.86 1.27 -16.54
N VAL A 53 -13.66 1.41 -17.12
CA VAL A 53 -13.41 1.08 -18.53
C VAL A 53 -13.53 -0.42 -18.84
N THR A 54 -13.34 -1.30 -17.86
CA THR A 54 -13.47 -2.76 -18.05
C THR A 54 -14.90 -3.26 -17.87
N MET A 55 -15.83 -2.39 -17.46
CA MET A 55 -17.18 -2.81 -17.09
C MET A 55 -18.05 -3.23 -18.29
N GLY A 56 -18.79 -4.32 -18.11
CA GLY A 56 -19.86 -4.79 -19.01
C GLY A 56 -19.37 -5.50 -20.27
N PRO A 57 -20.30 -5.97 -21.14
CA PRO A 57 -19.97 -6.75 -22.33
C PRO A 57 -19.20 -5.94 -23.39
N LYS A 58 -19.25 -4.60 -23.32
CA LYS A 58 -18.50 -3.67 -24.18
C LYS A 58 -17.25 -3.09 -23.47
N GLY A 59 -16.87 -3.66 -22.33
CA GLY A 59 -15.67 -3.27 -21.59
C GLY A 59 -14.41 -3.37 -22.45
N ARG A 60 -13.55 -2.37 -22.31
CA ARG A 60 -12.27 -2.26 -23.00
C ARG A 60 -11.19 -2.98 -22.21
N THR A 61 -10.13 -3.39 -22.91
CA THR A 61 -8.95 -3.99 -22.28
C THR A 61 -8.07 -2.91 -21.67
N VAL A 62 -7.58 -3.17 -20.46
CA VAL A 62 -6.55 -2.38 -19.79
C VAL A 62 -5.20 -3.09 -19.93
N ILE A 63 -4.16 -2.30 -20.11
CA ILE A 63 -2.77 -2.76 -20.25
C ILE A 63 -2.05 -2.51 -18.94
N ILE A 64 -1.47 -3.55 -18.35
CA ILE A 64 -0.74 -3.49 -17.09
C ILE A 64 0.72 -3.82 -17.33
N GLU A 65 1.61 -2.94 -16.89
CA GLU A 65 3.04 -3.19 -16.88
C GLU A 65 3.40 -4.29 -15.87
N GLN A 66 4.23 -5.25 -16.30
CA GLN A 66 4.78 -6.28 -15.43
C GLN A 66 6.28 -6.01 -15.26
N SER A 67 6.83 -6.31 -14.08
CA SER A 67 8.25 -6.09 -13.78
C SER A 67 9.20 -6.93 -14.65
N TRP A 68 8.69 -7.98 -15.30
CA TRP A 68 9.44 -8.86 -16.18
C TRP A 68 8.52 -9.41 -17.25
N GLY A 69 9.05 -9.58 -18.46
CA GLY A 69 8.31 -10.14 -19.59
C GLY A 69 7.47 -9.11 -20.36
N SER A 70 6.39 -9.59 -20.96
CA SER A 70 5.47 -8.77 -21.76
C SER A 70 4.37 -8.15 -20.90
N PRO A 71 3.81 -6.98 -21.27
CA PRO A 71 2.72 -6.37 -20.52
C PRO A 71 1.47 -7.26 -20.52
N LYS A 72 0.73 -7.26 -19.40
CA LYS A 72 -0.51 -8.03 -19.26
C LYS A 72 -1.69 -7.24 -19.79
N MET A 73 -2.37 -7.79 -20.79
CA MET A 73 -3.67 -7.28 -21.28
C MET A 73 -4.79 -7.98 -20.51
N THR A 74 -5.69 -7.24 -19.87
CA THR A 74 -6.79 -7.84 -19.11
C THR A 74 -8.08 -7.03 -19.24
N LYS A 75 -9.22 -7.71 -19.05
CA LYS A 75 -10.54 -7.11 -18.83
C LYS A 75 -11.04 -7.35 -17.40
N ASP A 76 -10.22 -7.96 -16.55
CA ASP A 76 -10.59 -8.35 -15.19
C ASP A 76 -10.39 -7.16 -14.27
N ASP A 77 -11.49 -6.58 -13.81
CA ASP A 77 -11.54 -5.42 -12.93
C ASP A 77 -10.78 -5.63 -11.61
N VAL A 78 -10.91 -6.81 -10.99
CA VAL A 78 -10.18 -7.14 -9.75
C VAL A 78 -8.66 -7.15 -9.97
N THR A 79 -8.20 -7.60 -11.14
CA THR A 79 -6.78 -7.59 -11.47
C THR A 79 -6.28 -6.17 -11.73
N VAL A 80 -7.07 -5.35 -12.41
CA VAL A 80 -6.77 -3.94 -12.65
C VAL A 80 -6.67 -3.18 -11.32
N ALA A 81 -7.66 -3.35 -10.44
CA ALA A 81 -7.68 -2.71 -9.13
C ALA A 81 -6.42 -3.06 -8.31
N LYS A 82 -6.02 -4.34 -8.27
CA LYS A 82 -4.83 -4.80 -7.52
C LYS A 82 -3.50 -4.25 -8.06
N ALA A 83 -3.44 -3.92 -9.35
CA ALA A 83 -2.21 -3.39 -9.97
C ALA A 83 -1.96 -1.92 -9.63
N ILE A 84 -3.01 -1.16 -9.28
CA ILE A 84 -2.90 0.28 -9.02
C ILE A 84 -2.30 0.50 -7.63
N ASN A 85 -1.14 1.18 -7.60
CA ASN A 85 -0.52 1.67 -6.38
C ASN A 85 -0.07 3.12 -6.61
N LEU A 86 -0.45 4.02 -5.70
CA LEU A 86 -0.15 5.44 -5.82
C LEU A 86 1.07 5.81 -4.98
N LYS A 87 1.90 6.74 -5.47
CA LYS A 87 3.09 7.24 -4.77
C LYS A 87 2.73 8.04 -3.51
N ASP A 88 1.64 8.80 -3.56
CA ASP A 88 1.15 9.56 -2.42
C ASP A 88 0.45 8.63 -1.42
N LYS A 89 0.91 8.66 -0.17
CA LYS A 89 0.40 7.80 0.90
C LYS A 89 -1.08 8.04 1.18
N TYR A 90 -1.53 9.30 1.18
CA TYR A 90 -2.92 9.61 1.52
C TYR A 90 -3.89 9.14 0.46
N LYS A 91 -3.55 9.36 -0.81
CA LYS A 91 -4.31 8.82 -1.95
C LYS A 91 -4.34 7.30 -1.90
N ASN A 92 -3.18 6.68 -1.70
CA ASN A 92 -3.04 5.23 -1.66
C ASN A 92 -3.84 4.59 -0.52
N ILE A 93 -4.00 5.26 0.62
CA ILE A 93 -4.87 4.76 1.71
C ILE A 93 -6.31 4.63 1.20
N GLY A 94 -6.85 5.66 0.55
CA GLY A 94 -8.20 5.60 -0.03
C GLY A 94 -8.34 4.48 -1.05
N THR A 95 -7.38 4.39 -1.97
CA THR A 95 -7.32 3.33 -2.99
C THR A 95 -7.29 1.93 -2.38
N LYS A 96 -6.51 1.72 -1.31
CA LYS A 96 -6.38 0.41 -0.65
C LYS A 96 -7.67 -0.02 0.04
N LEU A 97 -8.38 0.90 0.68
CA LEU A 97 -9.66 0.60 1.32
C LEU A 97 -10.69 0.06 0.32
N VAL A 98 -10.75 0.66 -0.87
CA VAL A 98 -11.66 0.22 -1.93
C VAL A 98 -11.21 -1.12 -2.54
N GLN A 99 -9.90 -1.34 -2.70
CA GLN A 99 -9.37 -2.64 -3.14
C GLN A 99 -9.74 -3.77 -2.17
N ASP A 100 -9.67 -3.50 -0.87
CA ASP A 100 -10.01 -4.48 0.17
C ASP A 100 -11.52 -4.78 0.15
N PHE A 101 -12.36 -3.74 0.04
CA PHE A 101 -13.81 -3.92 -0.09
C PHE A 101 -14.18 -4.73 -1.33
N ALA A 102 -13.63 -4.38 -2.50
CA ALA A 102 -13.86 -5.11 -3.74
C ALA A 102 -13.37 -6.56 -3.65
N SER A 103 -12.24 -6.81 -3.00
CA SER A 103 -11.71 -8.17 -2.82
C SER A 103 -12.65 -9.01 -1.96
N ASN A 104 -13.19 -8.45 -0.88
CA ASN A 104 -14.16 -9.13 -0.02
C ASN A 104 -15.46 -9.45 -0.77
N THR A 105 -15.98 -8.50 -1.57
CA THR A 105 -17.18 -8.74 -2.40
C THR A 105 -16.94 -9.86 -3.41
N ASN A 106 -15.75 -9.92 -4.02
CA ASN A 106 -15.40 -11.00 -4.92
C ASN A 106 -15.33 -12.37 -4.22
N GLU A 107 -14.85 -12.42 -2.98
CA GLU A 107 -14.76 -13.66 -2.21
C GLU A 107 -16.14 -14.17 -1.74
N GLU A 108 -17.06 -13.27 -1.42
CA GLU A 108 -18.40 -13.62 -0.94
C GLU A 108 -19.39 -13.91 -2.09
N ALA A 109 -19.48 -13.01 -3.07
CA ALA A 109 -20.47 -13.06 -4.14
C ALA A 109 -19.92 -13.61 -5.46
N GLY A 110 -18.62 -13.45 -5.73
CA GLY A 110 -18.00 -13.84 -7.00
C GLY A 110 -18.36 -12.96 -8.20
N ASP A 111 -19.24 -11.98 -8.03
CA ASP A 111 -19.57 -10.93 -9.00
C ASP A 111 -19.84 -9.59 -8.30
N GLY A 112 -20.10 -8.53 -9.07
CA GLY A 112 -20.48 -7.22 -8.51
C GLY A 112 -19.32 -6.36 -7.98
N THR A 113 -18.08 -6.82 -8.10
CA THR A 113 -16.85 -6.09 -7.73
C THR A 113 -16.76 -4.69 -8.36
N THR A 114 -17.09 -4.59 -9.64
CA THR A 114 -17.06 -3.32 -10.39
C THR A 114 -18.12 -2.35 -9.86
N THR A 115 -19.33 -2.85 -9.59
CA THR A 115 -20.45 -2.06 -9.06
C THR A 115 -20.17 -1.58 -7.65
N ALA A 116 -19.63 -2.46 -6.80
CA ALA A 116 -19.21 -2.14 -5.43
C ALA A 116 -18.14 -1.03 -5.43
N THR A 117 -17.16 -1.12 -6.34
CA THR A 117 -16.08 -0.13 -6.49
C THR A 117 -16.60 1.23 -6.95
N GLN A 118 -17.58 1.27 -7.85
CA GLN A 118 -18.10 2.52 -8.41
C GLN A 118 -19.12 3.24 -7.52
N LEU A 119 -19.78 2.51 -6.61
CA LEU A 119 -20.75 3.08 -5.65
C LEU A 119 -20.10 3.65 -4.38
N THR A 120 -18.81 3.38 -4.17
CA THR A 120 -18.06 3.84 -2.98
C THR A 120 -17.50 5.24 -3.21
#